data_AF-A0A2E0C6X2-F1
#
_entry.id   AF-A0A2E0C6X2-F1
#
_cell.length_a   1.000
_cell.length_b   1.000
_cell.length_c   1.000
_cell.angle_alpha   90.00
_cell.angle_beta   90.00
_cell.angle_gamma   90.00
#
_symmetry.space_group_name_H-M   'P 1'
#
loop_
_entity.id
_entity.type
_entity.pdbx_description
1 polymer ?
#
loop_
_entity_poly.entity_id
_entity_poly.type
_entity_poly.pdbx_seq_one_letter_code
_entity_poly.pdbx_strand_id
1 'polypeptide(L)' 'MRNFFLLTIFLFFSCGDEKFRCGEIDRKYEKNGEYFFALILSQSNGAGEGENGRVYGDVSVDKSVYLMKKIGDDYCVDD' A
#
# COMPACT_ATOMS: atom_id res chain seq x y z
N MET A 1 39.04 -4.69 21.24
CA MET A 1 38.60 -4.65 19.83
C MET A 1 37.78 -5.89 19.53
N ARG A 2 36.53 -5.69 19.09
CA ARG A 2 35.82 -6.42 18.01
C ARG A 2 34.32 -6.31 18.29
N ASN A 3 33.73 -5.24 17.75
CA ASN A 3 32.29 -5.10 17.59
C ASN A 3 31.74 -6.36 16.93
N PHE A 4 30.79 -7.03 17.59
CA PHE A 4 29.95 -8.02 16.94
C PHE A 4 28.59 -7.36 16.71
N PHE A 5 28.50 -6.65 15.58
CA PHE A 5 27.27 -6.03 15.12
C PHE A 5 26.40 -7.13 14.50
N LEU A 6 25.46 -7.67 15.29
CA LEU A 6 24.49 -8.64 14.80
C LEU A 6 23.37 -7.90 14.06
N LEU A 7 23.53 -7.80 12.74
CA LEU A 7 22.48 -7.46 11.79
C LEU A 7 21.50 -8.64 11.69
N THR A 8 20.48 -8.66 12.54
CA THR A 8 19.30 -9.51 12.31
C THR A 8 18.41 -8.84 11.27
N ILE A 9 18.54 -9.32 10.05
CA ILE A 9 17.65 -9.12 8.90
C ILE A 9 16.21 -9.49 9.31
N PHE A 10 15.30 -8.52 9.25
CA PHE A 10 13.86 -8.74 9.32
C PHE A 10 13.39 -9.35 7.99
N LEU A 11 13.12 -10.66 7.98
CA LEU A 11 12.45 -11.35 6.87
C LEU A 11 10.94 -11.22 7.07
N PHE A 12 10.32 -10.26 6.37
CA PHE A 12 8.86 -10.26 6.18
C PHE A 12 8.53 -11.15 4.97
N PHE A 13 8.31 -12.45 5.22
CA PHE A 13 7.82 -13.36 4.19
C PHE A 13 6.30 -13.17 3.98
N SER A 14 6.00 -12.54 2.84
CA SER A 14 4.99 -12.89 1.83
C SER A 14 3.58 -13.28 2.25
N CYS A 15 2.64 -12.45 1.78
CA CYS A 15 1.18 -12.61 1.61
C CYS A 15 0.64 -14.05 1.64
N GLY A 16 -0.27 -14.29 2.58
CA GLY A 16 -1.24 -15.38 2.50
C GLY A 16 -2.34 -15.06 1.48
N ASP A 17 -3.12 -16.08 1.14
CA ASP A 17 -4.33 -16.05 0.31
C ASP A 17 -5.48 -15.24 0.97
N GLU A 18 -5.21 -14.00 1.40
CA GLU A 18 -6.24 -13.07 1.84
C GLU A 18 -6.69 -12.29 0.60
N LYS A 19 -7.99 -12.01 0.47
CA LYS A 19 -8.53 -11.23 -0.65
C LYS A 19 -8.14 -9.77 -0.47
N PHE A 20 -6.85 -9.48 -0.64
CA PHE A 20 -6.32 -8.16 -0.48
C PHE A 20 -6.81 -7.25 -1.60
N ARG A 21 -7.38 -6.10 -1.24
CA ARG A 21 -7.53 -4.99 -2.19
C ARG A 21 -6.20 -4.26 -2.28
N CYS A 22 -5.33 -4.75 -3.15
CA CYS A 22 -4.06 -4.13 -3.45
C CYS A 22 -4.20 -3.01 -4.49
N GLY A 23 -3.43 -1.95 -4.32
CA GLY A 23 -3.28 -0.90 -5.33
C GLY A 23 -2.07 -0.01 -5.07
N GLU A 24 -1.70 0.75 -6.09
CA GLU A 24 -0.61 1.72 -6.03
C GLU A 24 -1.08 2.99 -5.34
N ILE A 25 -0.30 3.52 -4.38
CA ILE A 25 -0.62 4.78 -3.72
C ILE A 25 -0.43 5.94 -4.71
N ASP A 26 -1.52 6.48 -5.24
CA ASP A 26 -1.50 7.67 -6.10
C ASP A 26 -1.39 8.95 -5.27
N ARG A 27 -2.10 9.00 -4.12
CA ARG A 27 -2.11 10.17 -3.24
C ARG A 27 -2.19 9.81 -1.78
N LYS A 28 -1.69 10.74 -0.96
CA LYS A 28 -1.68 10.70 0.49
C LYS A 28 -2.34 11.97 1.00
N TYR A 29 -3.29 11.85 1.92
CA TYR A 29 -3.95 13.02 2.51
C TYR A 29 -4.40 12.76 3.94
N GLU A 30 -4.62 13.85 4.68
CA GLU A 30 -5.09 13.84 6.05
C GLU A 30 -6.48 14.49 6.11
N LYS A 31 -7.38 13.91 6.89
CA LYS A 31 -8.73 14.45 7.10
C LYS A 31 -9.15 14.16 8.53
N ASN A 32 -9.56 15.20 9.27
CA ASN A 32 -10.01 15.09 10.66
C ASN A 32 -9.03 14.39 11.62
N GLY A 33 -7.72 14.47 11.37
CA GLY A 33 -6.69 13.82 12.18
C GLY A 33 -6.40 12.35 11.82
N GLU A 34 -7.11 11.81 10.82
CA GLU A 34 -6.88 10.50 10.23
C GLU A 34 -6.05 10.61 8.94
N TYR A 35 -5.35 9.53 8.60
CA TYR A 35 -4.42 9.47 7.48
C TYR A 35 -4.95 8.51 6.42
N PHE A 36 -4.91 8.92 5.15
CA PHE A 36 -5.51 8.15 4.06
C PHE A 36 -4.56 7.96 2.89
N PHE A 37 -4.69 6.81 2.23
CA PHE A 37 -4.14 6.57 0.90
C PHE A 37 -5.26 6.49 -0.12
N ALA A 38 -5.11 7.20 -1.23
CA ALA A 38 -5.89 6.97 -2.44
C ALA A 38 -5.12 6.00 -3.32
N LEU A 39 -5.64 4.79 -3.47
CA LEU A 39 -5.04 3.71 -4.23
C LEU A 39 -5.62 3.65 -5.64
N ILE A 40 -4.77 3.47 -6.65
CA ILE A 40 -5.20 3.00 -7.97
C ILE A 40 -5.27 1.48 -7.90
N LEU A 41 -6.47 0.94 -7.92
CA LEU A 41 -6.67 -0.50 -7.87
C LEU A 41 -6.30 -1.09 -9.23
N SER A 42 -5.36 -2.03 -9.25
CA SER A 42 -5.05 -2.81 -10.43
C SER A 42 -6.24 -3.73 -10.71
N GLN A 43 -7.16 -3.31 -11.58
CA GLN A 43 -8.16 -4.23 -12.11
C GLN A 43 -7.43 -5.37 -12.82
N SER A 44 -7.45 -6.54 -12.20
CA SER A 44 -7.00 -7.78 -12.83
C SER A 44 -7.84 -8.02 -14.09
N ASN A 45 -7.22 -7.77 -15.24
CA ASN A 45 -7.55 -8.31 -16.58
C ASN A 45 -9.05 -8.46 -16.91
N GLY A 46 -9.65 -7.43 -17.50
CA GLY A 46 -10.90 -7.65 -18.23
C GLY A 46 -11.77 -6.42 -18.51
N ALA A 47 -11.32 -5.50 -19.36
CA ALA A 47 -12.17 -4.78 -20.31
C ALA A 47 -11.36 -3.74 -21.09
N GLY A 48 -11.14 -4.03 -22.37
CA GLY A 48 -11.10 -3.06 -23.48
C GLY A 48 -10.17 -1.86 -23.38
N GLU A 49 -9.29 -1.73 -24.37
CA GLU A 49 -8.77 -0.42 -24.79
C GLU A 49 -9.93 0.59 -24.91
N GLY A 50 -9.95 1.58 -24.02
CA GLY A 50 -10.91 2.68 -24.08
C GLY A 50 -11.22 3.26 -22.72
N GLU A 51 -10.72 4.48 -22.45
CA GLU A 51 -11.22 5.50 -21.51
C GLU A 51 -11.89 5.09 -20.17
N ASN A 52 -11.62 3.91 -19.63
CA ASN A 52 -12.16 3.48 -18.35
C ASN A 52 -11.30 4.07 -17.25
N GLY A 53 -11.79 5.17 -16.67
CA GLY A 53 -11.13 5.95 -15.62
C GLY A 53 -10.53 5.09 -14.51
N ARG A 54 -9.42 5.58 -13.95
CA ARG A 54 -8.71 4.91 -12.85
C ARG A 54 -9.69 4.67 -11.69
N VAL A 55 -9.81 3.42 -11.24
CA VAL A 55 -10.62 3.10 -10.06
C VAL A 55 -9.81 3.45 -8.83
N TYR A 56 -10.29 4.44 -8.10
CA TYR A 56 -9.70 4.89 -6.85
C TYR A 56 -10.36 4.22 -5.65
N GLY A 57 -9.55 3.69 -4.74
CA GLY A 57 -9.98 3.25 -3.42
C GLY A 57 -9.29 4.06 -2.34
N ASP A 58 -10.07 4.73 -1.49
CA ASP A 58 -9.52 5.41 -0.30
C ASP A 58 -9.46 4.43 0.88
N VAL A 59 -8.33 4.36 1.56
CA VAL A 59 -8.14 3.55 2.77
C VAL A 59 -7.57 4.40 3.90
N SER A 60 -8.13 4.25 5.10
CA SER A 60 -7.59 4.84 6.33
C SER A 60 -6.45 3.98 6.86
N VAL A 61 -5.36 4.62 7.28
CA VAL A 61 -4.15 3.95 7.76
C VAL A 61 -3.62 4.63 9.01
N ASP A 62 -2.83 3.89 9.78
CA ASP A 62 -2.10 4.45 10.91
C ASP A 62 -1.05 5.46 10.45
N LYS A 63 -0.76 6.45 11.30
CA LYS A 63 0.27 7.46 11.07
C LYS A 63 1.64 6.84 10.75
N SER A 64 2.00 5.76 11.42
CA SER A 64 3.27 5.06 11.19
C SER A 64 3.35 4.52 9.76
N VAL A 65 2.31 3.84 9.29
CA VAL A 65 2.19 3.32 7.92
C VAL A 65 2.21 4.48 6.92
N TYR A 66 1.46 5.54 7.21
CA TYR A 66 1.44 6.76 6.40
C TYR A 66 2.83 7.38 6.23
N LEU A 67 3.64 7.43 7.28
CA LEU A 67 4.99 8.02 7.20
C LEU A 67 6.01 7.10 6.51
N MET A 68 5.83 5.77 6.60
CA MET A 68 6.75 4.80 5.99
C MET A 68 6.55 4.66 4.47
N LYS A 69 5.31 4.73 3.99
CA LYS A 69 4.96 4.52 2.58
C LYS A 69 5.04 5.80 1.76
N LYS A 70 5.41 5.66 0.49
CA LYS A 70 5.54 6.75 -0.48
C LYS A 70 4.47 6.63 -1.57
N ILE A 71 4.22 7.74 -2.26
CA ILE A 71 3.44 7.73 -3.50
C ILE A 71 4.19 6.85 -4.51
N GLY A 72 3.48 5.96 -5.18
CA GLY A 72 4.01 4.93 -6.06
C GLY A 72 4.36 3.60 -5.37
N ASP A 73 4.29 3.52 -4.04
CA ASP A 73 4.39 2.22 -3.34
C ASP A 73 3.05 1.47 -3.44
N ASP A 74 3.13 0.15 -3.48
CA ASP A 74 1.94 -0.70 -3.33
C ASP A 74 1.51 -0.80 -1.86
N TYR A 75 0.19 -0.77 -1.67
CA TYR A 75 -0.46 -1.03 -0.40
C TYR A 75 -1.65 -1.97 -0.59
N CYS A 76 -1.72 -2.97 0.28
CA CYS A 76 -2.77 -3.97 0.30
C CYS A 76 -3.52 -3.83 1.62
N VAL A 77 -4.84 -3.86 1.54
CA VAL A 77 -5.72 -3.85 2.70
C VAL A 77 -6.41 -5.20 2.78
N ASP A 78 -6.41 -5.78 3.97
CA ASP A 78 -7.28 -6.91 4.30
C ASP A 78 -8.75 -6.47 4.23
N ASP A 79 -9.61 -7.31 3.64
CA ASP A 79 -11.07 -7.12 3.58
C ASP A 79 -11.73 -7.31 4.96
#